data_AF-A0A7C0TZ48-F1
#
_entry.id   AF-A0A7C0TZ48-F1
#
_cell.length_a   1.000
_cell.length_b   1.000
_cell.length_c   1.000
_cell.angle_alpha   90.00
_cell.angle_beta   90.00
_cell.angle_gamma   90.00
#
_symmetry.space_group_name_H-M   'P 1'
#
loop_
_entity.id
_entity.type
_entity.pdbx_description
1 polymer ?
#
loop_
_entity_poly.entity_id
_entity_poly.type
_entity_poly.pdbx_seq_one_letter_code
_entity_poly.pdbx_strand_id
1 'polypeptide(L)'
;MLTEYYITFYRYASPYRQGSVYLETVMHKKIEDISEKDLKFMFKLIRERDGYNILISKPVWKLTEILSREEHKIRVRVVKKELDEVYNYLTSL
;
A
#
# COMPACT_ATOMS: atom_id res chain seq x y z
N MET A 1 -9.58 -4.37 -17.55
CA MET A 1 -8.33 -4.26 -16.77
C MET A 1 -8.61 -3.34 -15.61
N LEU A 2 -8.84 -3.90 -14.42
CA LEU A 2 -9.05 -3.10 -13.20
C LEU A 2 -7.74 -3.15 -12.42
N THR A 3 -6.84 -2.22 -12.74
CA THR A 3 -5.67 -1.88 -11.92
C THR A 3 -6.14 -1.15 -10.67
N GLU A 4 -6.93 -1.80 -9.81
CA GLU A 4 -7.36 -1.22 -8.54
C GLU A 4 -6.27 -1.37 -7.47
N TYR A 5 -5.03 -1.04 -7.83
CA TYR A 5 -3.97 -0.98 -6.84
C TYR A 5 -4.00 0.40 -6.20
N TYR A 6 -4.06 0.45 -4.88
CA TYR A 6 -3.98 1.68 -4.13
C TYR A 6 -2.69 1.71 -3.34
N ILE A 7 -1.99 2.83 -3.41
CA ILE A 7 -0.88 3.14 -2.52
C ILE A 7 -1.41 4.11 -1.47
N THR A 8 -1.30 3.68 -0.23
CA THR A 8 -1.58 4.47 0.95
C THR A 8 -0.26 4.74 1.66
N PHE A 9 0.15 6.00 1.67
CA PHE A 9 1.31 6.45 2.42
C PHE A 9 0.83 7.00 3.76
N TYR A 10 1.35 6.46 4.86
CA TYR A 10 0.91 6.83 6.19
C TYR A 10 2.08 7.02 7.13
N ARG A 11 1.87 7.87 8.13
CA ARG A 11 2.75 7.99 9.29
C ARG A 11 2.18 7.17 10.43
N TYR A 12 3.03 6.35 11.05
CA TYR A 12 2.78 5.82 12.38
C TYR A 12 3.42 6.79 13.39
N ALA A 13 2.60 7.50 14.15
CA ALA A 13 3.07 8.34 15.25
C ALA A 13 2.54 7.79 16.57
N SER A 14 3.44 7.45 17.50
CA SER A 14 3.05 7.44 18.92
C SER A 14 4.23 7.77 19.84
N PRO A 15 4.38 9.06 20.22
CA PRO A 15 5.17 9.44 21.38
C PRO A 15 4.38 10.14 22.51
N TYR A 16 3.09 10.47 22.34
CA TYR A 16 2.36 11.38 23.26
C TYR A 16 1.21 10.76 24.05
N ARG A 17 0.86 9.49 23.84
CA ARG A 17 -0.08 8.73 24.69
C ARG A 17 0.37 7.27 24.76
N GLN A 18 0.76 6.84 25.96
CA GLN A 18 1.05 5.44 26.23
C GLN A 18 -0.18 4.59 25.84
N GLY A 19 -0.02 3.66 24.90
CA GLY A 19 -1.07 2.72 24.48
C GLY A 19 -1.99 3.15 23.33
N SER A 20 -1.69 4.21 22.57
CA SER A 20 -2.48 4.59 21.38
C SER A 20 -1.65 4.62 20.10
N VAL A 21 -2.14 3.95 19.05
CA VAL A 21 -1.58 3.95 17.69
C VAL A 21 -2.46 4.80 16.80
N TYR A 22 -1.90 5.84 16.17
CA TYR A 22 -2.60 6.60 15.15
C TYR A 22 -1.91 6.42 13.81
N LEU A 23 -2.68 5.96 12.82
CA LEU A 23 -2.29 5.89 11.41
C LEU A 23 -2.77 7.17 10.73
N GLU A 24 -1.84 8.06 10.43
CA GLU A 24 -2.14 9.29 9.70
C GLU A 24 -1.89 9.06 8.21
N THR A 25 -2.95 8.96 7.41
CA THR A 25 -2.84 8.83 5.95
C THR A 25 -2.46 10.17 5.33
N VAL A 26 -1.32 10.22 4.65
CA VAL A 26 -0.80 11.42 3.99
C VAL A 26 -1.07 11.39 2.48
N MET A 27 -1.19 10.21 1.88
CA MET A 27 -1.57 10.07 0.48
C MET A 27 -2.34 8.76 0.28
N HIS A 28 -3.43 8.83 -0.49
CA HIS A 28 -4.19 7.68 -0.95
C HIS A 28 -4.49 7.87 -2.44
N LYS A 29 -3.79 7.15 -3.31
CA LYS A 29 -3.92 7.24 -4.76
C LYS A 29 -3.88 5.86 -5.40
N LYS A 30 -4.51 5.74 -6.57
CA LYS A 30 -4.31 4.57 -7.42
C LYS A 30 -2.90 4.58 -8.00
N ILE A 31 -2.31 3.41 -8.23
CA ILE A 31 -0.95 3.30 -8.76
C ILE A 31 -0.83 4.00 -10.11
N GLU A 32 -1.81 3.84 -11.00
CA GLU A 32 -1.82 4.48 -12.32
C GLU A 32 -1.85 6.01 -12.27
N ASP A 33 -2.32 6.59 -11.16
CA ASP A 33 -2.46 8.04 -10.97
C ASP A 33 -1.24 8.65 -10.24
N ILE A 34 -0.22 7.86 -9.93
CA ILE A 34 0.99 8.33 -9.25
C ILE A 34 1.89 9.05 -10.24
N SER A 35 2.10 10.34 -10.00
CA SER A 35 3.04 11.15 -10.77
C SER A 35 4.46 11.06 -10.21
N GLU A 36 5.45 11.46 -11.02
CA GLU A 36 6.84 11.58 -10.56
C GLU A 36 7.00 12.54 -9.36
N LYS A 37 6.14 13.57 -9.26
CA LYS A 37 6.11 14.49 -8.12
C LYS A 37 5.63 13.80 -6.85
N ASP A 38 4.64 12.92 -6.95
CA ASP A 38 4.14 12.14 -5.83
C ASP A 38 5.21 11.18 -5.31
N LEU A 39 5.95 10.51 -6.21
CA LEU A 39 7.09 9.67 -5.85
C LEU A 39 8.18 10.46 -5.10
N LYS A 40 8.58 11.62 -5.63
CA LYS A 40 9.58 12.49 -4.98
C LYS A 40 9.13 12.94 -3.60
N PHE A 41 7.86 13.27 -3.43
CA PHE A 41 7.28 13.64 -2.15
C PHE A 41 7.32 12.48 -1.14
N MET A 42 6.94 11.27 -1.56
CA MET A 42 7.05 10.07 -0.72
C MET A 42 8.48 9.80 -0.29
N PHE A 43 9.44 9.77 -1.23
CA PHE A 43 10.85 9.52 -0.90
C PHE A 43 11.42 10.55 0.05
N LYS A 44 11.08 11.83 -0.16
CA LYS A 44 11.46 12.92 0.74
C LYS A 44 10.94 12.66 2.15
N LEU A 45 9.66 12.31 2.30
CA LEU A 45 9.06 12.06 3.61
C LEU A 45 9.64 10.83 4.32
N ILE A 46 9.90 9.73 3.59
CA ILE A 46 10.54 8.52 4.15
C ILE A 46 11.95 8.84 4.65
N ARG A 47 12.73 9.62 3.89
CA ARG A 47 14.11 9.97 4.25
C ARG A 47 14.19 10.99 5.39
N GLU A 48 13.28 11.95 5.43
CA GLU A 48 13.33 13.07 6.38
C GLU A 48 12.71 12.74 7.74
N ARG A 49 11.87 11.70 7.84
CA ARG A 49 11.10 11.43 9.06
C ARG A 49 10.98 9.93 9.35
N ASP A 50 11.43 9.53 10.53
CA ASP A 50 11.15 8.20 11.07
C ASP A 50 9.64 7.98 11.24
N GLY A 51 9.17 6.79 10.85
CA GLY A 51 7.80 6.32 11.09
C GLY A 51 6.84 6.41 9.89
N TYR A 52 7.30 6.79 8.70
CA TYR A 52 6.47 6.69 7.49
C TYR A 52 6.60 5.32 6.82
N ASN A 53 5.47 4.74 6.43
CA ASN A 53 5.39 3.44 5.78
C ASN A 53 4.51 3.50 4.52
N ILE A 54 4.88 2.71 3.52
CA ILE A 54 4.09 2.50 2.31
C ILE A 54 3.22 1.26 2.53
N LEU A 55 1.90 1.40 2.39
CA LEU A 55 0.97 0.27 2.31
C LEU A 55 0.39 0.22 0.89
N ILE A 56 0.48 -0.95 0.28
CA ILE A 56 -0.05 -1.22 -1.05
C ILE A 56 -1.19 -2.22 -0.88
N SER A 57 -2.37 -1.88 -1.39
CA SER A 57 -3.54 -2.74 -1.32
C SER A 57 -4.10 -2.98 -2.70
N LYS A 58 -4.47 -4.23 -2.98
CA LYS A 58 -5.19 -4.62 -4.18
C LYS A 58 -6.36 -5.54 -3.79
N PRO A 59 -7.57 -5.33 -4.30
CA PRO A 59 -8.68 -6.27 -4.15
C PRO A 59 -8.32 -7.65 -4.73
N VAL A 60 -8.54 -8.71 -3.95
CA VAL A 60 -8.28 -10.10 -4.38
C VAL A 60 -9.47 -10.71 -5.14
N TRP A 61 -10.68 -10.25 -4.83
CA TRP A 61 -11.92 -10.60 -5.52
C TRP A 61 -12.94 -9.47 -5.32
N LYS A 62 -13.98 -9.44 -6.16
CA LYS A 62 -15.08 -8.48 -6.02
C LYS A 62 -16.08 -8.98 -4.99
N LEU A 63 -16.73 -8.05 -4.28
CA LEU A 63 -17.81 -8.37 -3.34
C LEU A 63 -18.91 -9.28 -3.91
N THR A 64 -19.17 -9.21 -5.22
CA THR A 64 -20.18 -10.00 -5.92
C THR A 64 -19.71 -11.40 -6.36
N GLU A 65 -18.42 -11.73 -6.19
CA GLU A 65 -17.88 -13.04 -6.54
C GLU A 65 -17.99 -14.02 -5.36
N ILE A 66 -18.39 -15.27 -5.65
CA ILE A 66 -18.28 -16.39 -4.72
C ILE A 66 -17.14 -17.28 -5.21
N LEU A 67 -16.14 -17.49 -4.35
CA LEU A 67 -14.96 -18.30 -4.66
C LEU A 67 -14.92 -19.54 -3.78
N SER A 68 -14.49 -20.66 -4.36
CA SER A 68 -14.06 -21.80 -3.55
C SER A 68 -12.80 -21.46 -2.75
N ARG A 69 -12.54 -22.26 -1.71
CA ARG A 69 -11.36 -22.08 -0.85
C ARG A 69 -10.04 -22.18 -1.64
N GLU A 70 -9.96 -23.05 -2.64
CA GLU A 70 -8.74 -23.22 -3.43
C GLU A 70 -8.54 -22.07 -4.43
N GLU A 71 -9.61 -21.60 -5.08
CA GLU A 71 -9.56 -20.40 -5.93
C GLU A 71 -9.14 -19.16 -5.14
N HIS A 72 -9.69 -18.98 -3.94
CA HIS A 72 -9.31 -17.90 -3.05
C HIS A 72 -7.80 -17.96 -2.74
N LYS A 73 -7.28 -19.13 -2.33
CA LYS A 73 -5.85 -19.28 -1.99
C LYS A 73 -4.96 -18.94 -3.19
N ILE A 74 -5.33 -19.40 -4.39
CA ILE A 74 -4.57 -19.12 -5.61
C ILE A 74 -4.56 -17.62 -5.89
N ARG A 75 -5.72 -16.94 -5.85
CA ARG A 75 -5.80 -15.50 -6.09
C ARG A 75 -5.03 -14.69 -5.06
N VAL A 76 -5.11 -15.03 -3.78
CA VAL A 76 -4.31 -14.37 -2.72
C VAL A 76 -2.81 -14.49 -3.02
N ARG A 77 -2.32 -15.67 -3.44
CA ARG A 77 -0.89 -15.84 -3.79
C ARG A 77 -0.50 -14.99 -4.99
N VAL A 78 -1.33 -14.94 -6.03
CA VAL A 78 -1.08 -14.11 -7.22
C VAL A 78 -1.00 -12.64 -6.85
N VAL A 79 -2.01 -12.13 -6.13
CA VAL A 79 -2.04 -10.73 -5.69
C VAL A 79 -0.87 -10.41 -4.77
N LYS A 80 -0.53 -11.31 -3.85
CA LYS A 80 0.63 -11.13 -2.98
C LYS A 80 1.92 -10.98 -3.78
N LYS A 81 2.15 -11.83 -4.78
CA LYS A 81 3.33 -11.76 -5.65
C LYS A 81 3.40 -10.42 -6.39
N GLU A 82 2.27 -9.96 -6.96
CA GLU A 82 2.20 -8.67 -7.64
C GLU A 82 2.49 -7.50 -6.68
N LEU A 83 1.95 -7.53 -5.46
CA LEU A 83 2.20 -6.51 -4.44
C LEU A 83 3.67 -6.49 -4.01
N ASP A 84 4.30 -7.66 -3.86
CA ASP A 84 5.72 -7.77 -3.51
C ASP A 84 6.61 -7.15 -4.61
N GLU A 85 6.29 -7.37 -5.89
CA GLU A 85 7.01 -6.76 -7.02
C GLU A 85 6.93 -5.22 -7.00
N VAL A 86 5.73 -4.67 -6.78
CA VAL A 86 5.53 -3.21 -6.69
C VAL A 86 6.24 -2.64 -5.46
N TYR A 87 6.13 -3.29 -4.31
CA TYR A 87 6.80 -2.87 -3.08
C TYR A 87 8.32 -2.81 -3.29
N ASN A 88 8.90 -3.88 -3.85
CA ASN A 88 10.33 -3.93 -4.15
C ASN A 88 10.76 -2.80 -5.08
N TYR A 89 10.02 -2.55 -6.17
CA TYR A 89 10.29 -1.43 -7.07
C TYR A 89 10.34 -0.10 -6.32
N LEU A 90 9.32 0.20 -5.50
CA LEU A 90 9.24 1.44 -4.74
C LEU A 90 10.34 1.59 -3.69
N THR A 91 10.78 0.49 -3.08
CA THR A 91 11.87 0.52 -2.08
C THR A 91 13.28 0.48 -2.68
N SER A 92 13.41 0.10 -3.95
CA SER A 92 14.71 0.02 -4.66
C SER A 92 15.18 1.35 -5.27
N LEU A 93 14.31 2.35 -5.30
CA LEU A 93 14.55 3.71 -5.79
C LEU A 93 15.12 4.63 -4.69
#